data_AF-A0A550BUV0-F1
#
_entry.id   AF-A0A550BUV0-F1
#
_cell.length_a   1.000
_cell.length_b   1.000
_cell.length_c   1.000
_cell.angle_alpha   90.00
_cell.angle_beta   90.00
_cell.angle_gamma   90.00
#
_symmetry.space_group_name_H-M   'P 1'
#
loop_
_entity.id
_entity.type
_entity.pdbx_description
1 polymer ?
#
loop_
_entity_poly.entity_id
_entity_poly.type
_entity_poly.pdbx_seq_one_letter_code
_entity_poly.pdbx_strand_id
1 'polypeptide(L)' 'MARRSAPPNSGPAYIGRIPVTAADADESALSRFVREEITAPEKIAGNLSILTGVTVFLAGIFAVRRWGDLMVPV' A
#
# COMPACT_ATOMS: atom_id res chain seq x y z
N MET A 1 46.76 -22.43 -22.70
CA MET A 1 45.74 -22.76 -21.68
C MET A 1 45.33 -21.49 -20.95
N ALA A 2 44.23 -20.86 -21.37
CA ALA A 2 43.71 -19.65 -20.76
C ALA A 2 42.99 -20.02 -19.45
N ARG A 3 43.57 -19.61 -18.32
CA ARG A 3 42.93 -19.69 -17.00
C ARG A 3 41.90 -18.57 -16.97
N ARG A 4 40.70 -18.85 -17.48
CA ARG A 4 39.55 -17.92 -17.42
C ARG A 4 39.17 -17.82 -15.94
N SER A 5 39.77 -16.88 -15.22
CA SER A 5 39.39 -16.54 -13.86
C SER A 5 37.93 -16.12 -13.88
N ALA A 6 37.09 -16.85 -13.17
CA ALA A 6 35.68 -16.52 -13.06
C ALA A 6 35.52 -15.12 -12.43
N PRO A 7 34.50 -14.32 -12.83
CA PRO A 7 34.27 -12.99 -12.27
C PRO A 7 34.16 -13.04 -10.73
N PRO A 8 34.61 -12.00 -10.02
CA PRO A 8 34.38 -11.90 -8.57
C PRO A 8 32.87 -12.07 -8.28
N ASN A 9 32.52 -13.03 -7.42
CA ASN A 9 31.16 -13.50 -7.06
C ASN A 9 30.50 -14.64 -7.88
N SER A 10 31.25 -15.45 -8.63
CA SER A 10 30.72 -16.64 -9.33
C SER A 10 30.47 -17.87 -8.44
N GLY A 11 30.24 -17.69 -7.14
CA GLY A 11 29.84 -18.76 -6.22
C GLY A 11 28.34 -19.04 -6.30
N PRO A 12 27.86 -20.26 -5.98
CA PRO A 12 26.44 -20.56 -5.97
C PRO A 12 25.72 -19.70 -4.92
N ALA A 13 24.91 -18.75 -5.40
CA ALA A 13 24.09 -17.88 -4.55
C ALA A 13 22.85 -18.65 -4.09
N TYR A 14 22.94 -19.32 -2.93
CA TYR A 14 21.81 -20.04 -2.33
C TYR A 14 20.75 -19.14 -1.69
N ILE A 15 20.94 -17.82 -1.77
CA ILE A 15 19.96 -16.81 -1.34
C ILE A 15 19.80 -15.85 -2.50
N GLY A 16 18.75 -16.07 -3.29
CA GLY A 16 18.28 -15.03 -4.20
C GLY A 16 17.93 -13.81 -3.37
N ARG A 17 18.62 -12.70 -3.60
CA ARG A 17 18.19 -11.39 -3.09
C ARG A 17 16.73 -11.24 -3.54
N ILE A 18 15.80 -11.29 -2.60
CA ILE A 18 14.42 -10.85 -2.85
C ILE A 18 14.58 -9.41 -3.32
N PRO A 19 14.17 -9.06 -4.55
CA PRO A 19 14.20 -7.68 -4.97
C PRO A 19 13.24 -6.94 -4.05
N VAL A 20 13.78 -6.18 -3.09
CA VAL A 20 13.05 -5.07 -2.47
C VAL A 20 12.66 -4.21 -3.66
N THR A 21 11.37 -4.21 -4.00
CA THR A 21 10.78 -3.61 -5.20
C THR A 21 11.56 -2.35 -5.57
N ALA A 22 12.47 -2.47 -6.54
CA ALA A 22 13.22 -1.33 -7.02
C ALA A 22 12.17 -0.39 -7.59
N ALA A 23 12.09 0.83 -7.08
CA ALA A 23 11.20 1.84 -7.65
C ALA A 23 11.47 1.91 -9.15
N ASP A 24 10.47 1.60 -9.97
CA ASP A 24 10.61 1.65 -11.41
C ASP A 24 11.01 3.07 -11.82
N ALA A 25 12.06 3.22 -12.62
CA ALA A 25 12.56 4.53 -13.02
C ALA A 25 11.52 5.34 -13.83
N ASP A 26 10.59 4.64 -14.49
CA ASP A 26 9.46 5.22 -15.25
C ASP A 26 8.18 5.36 -14.42
N GLU A 27 8.28 5.34 -13.08
CA GLU A 27 7.12 5.42 -12.21
C GLU A 27 6.43 6.79 -12.31
N SER A 28 5.12 6.76 -12.58
CA SER A 28 4.28 7.96 -12.61
C SER A 28 4.17 8.62 -11.23
N ALA A 29 4.00 9.94 -11.18
CA ALA A 29 3.85 10.67 -9.92
C ALA A 29 2.69 10.15 -9.05
N LEU A 30 1.61 9.67 -9.69
CA LEU A 30 0.48 9.06 -8.99
C LEU A 30 0.84 7.69 -8.39
N SER A 31 1.51 6.80 -9.13
CA SER A 31 1.90 5.50 -8.57
C SER A 31 2.92 5.66 -7.45
N ARG A 32 3.85 6.62 -7.57
CA ARG A 32 4.78 6.96 -6.50
C ARG A 32 4.04 7.44 -5.24
N PHE A 33 3.04 8.31 -5.40
CA PHE A 33 2.20 8.76 -4.29
C PHE A 33 1.44 7.61 -3.63
N VAL A 34 0.83 6.71 -4.40
CA VAL A 34 0.17 5.52 -3.84
C VAL A 34 1.16 4.70 -3.03
N ARG A 35 2.37 4.46 -3.56
CA ARG A 35 3.39 3.69 -2.85
C ARG A 35 3.85 4.36 -1.55
N GLU A 36 4.14 5.66 -1.59
CA GLU A 36 4.75 6.41 -0.48
C GLU A 36 3.73 6.85 0.58
N GLU A 37 2.50 7.17 0.18
CA GLU A 37 1.51 7.77 1.09
C GLU A 37 0.40 6.80 1.45
N ILE A 38 -0.01 5.89 0.56
CA ILE A 38 -1.16 5.01 0.79
C ILE A 38 -0.72 3.64 1.29
N THR A 39 0.20 2.99 0.58
CA THR A 39 0.58 1.58 0.84
C THR A 39 1.89 1.42 1.61
N ALA A 40 2.58 2.51 1.93
CA ALA A 40 3.80 2.47 2.72
C ALA A 40 3.51 1.83 4.10
N PRO A 41 4.25 0.79 4.51
CA PRO A 41 3.88 -0.03 5.67
C PRO A 41 3.84 0.78 6.98
N GLU A 42 4.61 1.87 7.06
CA GLU A 42 4.65 2.78 8.21
C GLU A 42 3.38 3.63 8.32
N LYS A 43 2.68 3.84 7.20
CA LYS A 43 1.48 4.69 7.10
C LYS A 43 0.18 3.91 7.09
N ILE A 44 0.21 2.57 6.90
CA ILE A 44 -0.99 1.74 6.85
C ILE A 44 -1.88 1.93 8.08
N ALA A 45 -1.31 1.95 9.30
CA ALA A 45 -2.08 2.11 10.52
C ALA A 45 -2.78 3.49 10.60
N GLY A 46 -2.08 4.56 10.21
CA GLY A 46 -2.64 5.92 10.15
C GLY A 46 -3.73 6.04 9.08
N ASN A 47 -3.46 5.55 7.89
CA ASN A 47 -4.40 5.55 6.76
C ASN A 47 -5.66 4.75 7.07
N LEU A 48 -5.52 3.60 7.72
CA LEU A 48 -6.66 2.80 8.16
C LEU A 48 -7.50 3.53 9.20
N SER A 49 -6.86 4.26 10.12
CA SER A 49 -7.57 5.07 11.12
C SER A 49 -8.35 6.21 10.46
N ILE A 50 -7.75 6.90 9.47
CA ILE A 50 -8.42 7.93 8.68
C ILE A 50 -9.61 7.34 7.92
N LEU A 51 -9.39 6.22 7.21
CA LEU A 51 -10.43 5.52 6.46
C LEU A 51 -11.59 5.13 7.38
N THR A 52 -11.28 4.57 8.55
CA THR A 52 -12.28 4.19 9.55
C THR A 52 -13.05 5.41 10.04
N GLY A 53 -12.35 6.50 10.38
CA GLY A 53 -12.99 7.74 10.85
C GLY A 53 -13.94 8.34 9.81
N VAL A 54 -13.50 8.45 8.55
CA VAL A 54 -14.33 8.93 7.43
C VAL A 54 -15.53 8.02 7.22
N THR A 55 -15.33 6.70 7.26
CA THR A 55 -16.40 5.72 7.09
C THR A 55 -17.46 5.84 8.19
N VAL A 56 -17.05 5.88 9.46
CA VAL A 56 -17.96 6.01 10.60
C VAL A 56 -18.72 7.34 10.55
N PHE A 57 -18.05 8.44 10.19
CA PHE A 57 -18.69 9.74 10.05
C PHE A 57 -19.80 9.74 8.99
N LEU A 58 -19.50 9.25 7.79
CA LEU A 58 -20.48 9.17 6.70
C LEU A 58 -21.61 8.18 7.02
N ALA A 59 -21.30 7.03 7.61
CA ALA A 59 -22.28 6.06 8.05
C ALA A 59 -23.21 6.66 9.13
N GLY A 60 -22.68 7.44 10.06
CA GLY A 60 -23.46 8.15 11.07
C GLY A 60 -24.43 9.16 10.47
N ILE A 61 -23.98 9.96 9.49
CA ILE A 61 -24.85 10.89 8.76
C ILE A 61 -25.98 10.13 8.08
N PHE A 62 -25.65 9.04 7.37
CA PHE A 62 -26.64 8.23 6.68
C PHE A 62 -27.63 7.61 7.67
N ALA A 63 -27.14 7.05 8.77
CA ALA A 63 -27.96 6.46 9.82
C ALA A 63 -28.95 7.48 10.39
N VAL A 64 -28.50 8.67 10.80
CA VAL A 64 -29.37 9.72 11.35
C VAL A 64 -30.39 10.19 10.31
N ARG A 65 -29.99 10.34 9.04
CA ARG A 65 -30.91 10.73 7.96
C ARG A 65 -32.00 9.70 7.74
N ARG A 66 -31.66 8.41 7.74
CA ARG A 66 -32.63 7.32 7.54
C ARG A 66 -33.43 6.99 8.80
N TRP A 67 -32.91 7.32 9.98
CA TRP A 67 -33.59 7.10 11.25
C TRP A 67 -34.91 7.88 11.33
N GLY A 68 -34.94 9.10 10.79
CA GLY A 68 -36.16 9.90 10.69
C GLY A 68 -37.25 9.21 9.86
N ASP A 69 -36.87 8.67 8.70
CA ASP A 69 -37.79 7.93 7.82
C ASP A 69 -38.29 6.62 8.47
N LEU A 70 -37.46 5.95 9.27
CA LEU A 70 -37.82 4.72 9.96
C LEU A 70 -38.75 4.95 11.17
N MET A 71 -38.72 6.13 11.77
CA MET A 71 -39.55 6.46 12.94
C MET A 71 -40.96 6.96 12.59
N VAL A 72 -41.21 7.32 11.33
CA VAL A 72 -42.55 7.69 10.86
C VAL A 72 -43.11 6.50 10.08
N PRO A 73 -43.96 5.64 10.70
CA PRO A 73 -44.73 4.69 9.93
C PRO A 73 -45.68 5.46 9.01
N VAL A 74 -45.65 5.13 7.73
CA VAL A 74 -46.71 5.49 6.77
C VAL A 74 -47.98 4.69 7.04
#